data_AF-A0A7C5HB99-F1
#
_entry.id   AF-A0A7C5HB99-F1
#
_cell.length_a   1.000
_cell.length_b   1.000
_cell.length_c   1.000
_cell.angle_alpha   90.00
_cell.angle_beta   90.00
_cell.angle_gamma   90.00
#
_symmetry.space_group_name_H-M   'P 1'
#
loop_
_entity.id
_entity.type
_entity.pdbx_description
1 polymer ?
#
loop_
_entity_poly.entity_id
_entity_poly.type
_entity_poly.pdbx_seq_one_letter_code
_entity_poly.pdbx_strand_id
1 'polypeptide(L)' 'MSRYKPRAKKKRLIKKGEQTRWAPFWTVPKIYGKNRRVHPGRHTVVKRSWRRTKTQA' A
#
# COMPACT_ATOMS: atom_id res chain seq x y z
N MET A 1 -5.91 -24.56 1.37
CA MET A 1 -4.78 -24.61 0.41
C MET A 1 -4.34 -23.20 -0.01
N SER A 2 -3.27 -22.66 0.59
CA SER A 2 -2.68 -21.36 0.20
C SER A 2 -1.71 -21.49 -1.00
N ARG A 3 -1.20 -22.70 -1.25
CA ARG A 3 -0.12 -22.97 -2.20
C ARG A 3 -0.57 -22.83 -3.66
N TYR A 4 -1.70 -23.42 -4.02
CA TYR A 4 -2.24 -23.38 -5.37
C TYR A 4 -3.31 -22.31 -5.49
N LYS A 5 -2.99 -21.22 -6.19
CA LYS A 5 -3.91 -20.10 -6.43
C LYS A 5 -4.11 -19.91 -7.94
N PRO A 6 -5.36 -19.70 -8.41
CA PRO A 6 -5.61 -19.31 -9.79
C PRO A 6 -4.85 -18.05 -10.16
N ARG A 7 -4.46 -17.92 -11.44
CA ARG A 7 -3.67 -16.77 -11.93
C ARG A 7 -4.35 -15.43 -11.63
N ALA A 8 -5.68 -15.35 -11.77
CA ALA A 8 -6.47 -14.17 -11.44
C ALA A 8 -6.32 -13.77 -9.96
N LYS A 9 -6.47 -14.74 -9.05
CA LYS A 9 -6.28 -14.53 -7.61
C LYS A 9 -4.84 -14.09 -7.29
N LYS A 10 -3.84 -14.69 -7.94
CA LYS A 10 -2.43 -14.30 -7.78
C LYS A 10 -2.19 -12.84 -8.18
N LYS A 11 -2.73 -12.39 -9.33
CA LYS A 11 -2.65 -10.99 -9.77
C LYS A 11 -3.27 -10.02 -8.76
N ARG A 12 -4.46 -10.34 -8.23
CA ARG A 12 -5.14 -9.51 -7.22
C ARG A 12 -4.32 -9.40 -5.94
N LEU A 13 -3.74 -10.51 -5.47
CA LEU A 13 -2.90 -10.53 -4.27
C LEU A 13 -1.61 -9.72 -4.44
N ILE A 14 -0.96 -9.80 -5.61
CA ILE A 14 0.24 -8.99 -5.92
C ILE A 14 -0.10 -7.50 -5.85
N LYS A 15 -1.14 -7.07 -6.56
CA LYS A 15 -1.61 -5.67 -6.55
C LYS A 15 -1.92 -5.18 -5.13
N LYS A 16 -2.60 -6.02 -4.32
CA LYS A 16 -2.91 -5.70 -2.92
C LYS A 16 -1.67 -5.64 -2.03
N GLY A 17 -0.61 -6.39 -2.34
CA GLY A 17 0.68 -6.30 -1.66
C GLY A 17 1.39 -4.98 -1.97
N GLU A 18 1.46 -4.60 -3.25
CA GLU A 18 2.08 -3.35 -3.69
C GLU A 18 1.41 -2.11 -3.08
N GLN A 19 0.08 -2.12 -2.95
CA GLN A 19 -0.69 -1.04 -2.35
C GLN A 19 -0.40 -0.80 -0.86
N THR A 20 0.26 -1.72 -0.16
CA THR A 20 0.59 -1.53 1.27
C THR A 20 1.86 -0.73 1.52
N ARG A 21 2.64 -0.45 0.46
CA ARG A 21 3.82 0.40 0.55
C ARG A 21 3.40 1.83 0.89
N TRP A 22 4.24 2.52 1.65
CA TRP A 22 4.02 3.94 1.90
C TRP A 22 4.11 4.75 0.61
N ALA A 23 3.44 5.90 0.59
CA ALA A 23 3.62 6.87 -0.47
C ALA A 23 5.12 7.21 -0.59
N PRO A 24 5.63 7.46 -1.80
CA PRO A 24 7.04 7.81 -1.97
C PRO A 24 7.37 9.13 -1.28
N PHE A 25 8.57 9.25 -0.70
CA PHE A 25 8.99 10.48 -0.01
C PHE A 25 8.90 11.72 -0.91
N TRP A 26 9.26 11.61 -2.19
CA TRP A 26 9.20 12.71 -3.15
C TRP A 26 7.78 13.28 -3.37
N THR A 27 6.73 12.56 -2.98
CA THR A 27 5.36 13.08 -3.06
C THR A 27 5.05 14.10 -1.96
N VAL A 28 5.80 14.09 -0.85
CA VAL A 28 5.65 15.06 0.26
C VAL A 28 5.83 16.50 -0.23
N PRO A 29 6.95 16.88 -0.87
CA PRO A 29 7.11 18.25 -1.37
C PRO A 29 6.11 18.60 -2.49
N LYS A 30 5.64 17.63 -3.28
CA LYS A 30 4.66 17.86 -4.34
C LYS A 30 3.28 18.25 -3.80
N ILE A 31 2.85 17.65 -2.69
CA ILE A 31 1.51 17.89 -2.09
C ILE A 31 1.54 19.03 -1.09
N TYR A 32 2.55 19.06 -0.21
CA TYR A 32 2.60 19.98 0.93
C TYR A 32 3.53 21.18 0.73
N GLY A 33 4.29 21.21 -0.38
CA GLY A 33 5.29 22.23 -0.65
C GLY A 33 6.65 21.96 0.00
N LYS A 34 7.63 22.78 -0.37
CA LYS A 34 9.01 22.73 0.12
C LYS A 34 9.04 23.12 1.61
N ASN A 35 9.79 22.38 2.44
CA ASN A 35 10.01 22.58 3.88
C ASN A 35 8.95 22.03 4.86
N ARG A 36 7.92 21.31 4.41
CA ARG A 36 7.01 20.61 5.33
C ARG A 36 7.59 19.25 5.76
N ARG A 37 7.79 19.07 7.07
CA ARG A 37 8.27 17.80 7.68
C ARG A 37 7.13 16.79 7.87
N VAL A 38 6.41 16.46 6.80
CA VAL A 38 5.29 15.51 6.83
C VAL A 38 5.77 14.13 6.41
N HIS A 39 5.53 13.12 7.24
CA HIS A 39 5.83 11.74 6.88
C HIS A 39 4.88 11.25 5.76
N PRO A 40 5.36 10.58 4.69
CA PRO A 40 4.51 10.17 3.57
C PRO A 40 3.37 9.23 3.96
N GLY A 41 3.52 8.52 5.08
CA GLY A 41 2.45 7.77 5.72
C GLY A 41 1.19 8.59 6.02
N ARG A 42 1.23 9.93 6.09
CA ARG A 42 0.04 10.77 6.30
C ARG A 42 -0.92 10.74 5.12
N HIS A 43 -0.42 10.79 3.88
CA HIS A 43 -1.25 10.74 2.66
C HIS A 43 -1.19 9.40 1.91
N THR A 44 -0.55 8.38 2.47
CA THR A 44 -0.76 7.00 1.99
C THR A 44 -2.23 6.62 2.15
N VAL A 45 -2.93 6.41 1.03
CA VAL A 45 -4.36 6.10 1.00
C VAL A 45 -4.64 4.70 1.57
N VAL A 46 -3.86 3.70 1.16
CA VAL A 46 -4.07 2.31 1.56
C VAL A 46 -3.08 1.92 2.65
N LYS A 47 -3.59 1.69 3.87
CA LYS A 47 -2.83 1.17 5.00
C LYS A 47 -3.44 -0.14 5.44
N ARG A 48 -2.66 -1.22 5.46
CA ARG A 48 -3.17 -2.55 5.83
C ARG A 48 -2.13 -3.31 6.63
N SER A 49 -2.58 -3.96 7.69
CA SER A 49 -1.82 -4.96 8.43
C SER A 49 -2.47 -6.32 8.28
N TRP A 50 -1.68 -7.36 8.00
CA TRP A 50 -2.17 -8.74 7.83
C TRP A 50 -2.72 -9.36 9.13
N ARG A 51 -2.29 -8.86 10.29
CA ARG A 51 -2.80 -9.26 11.60
C ARG A 51 -4.16 -8.64 11.89
N ARG A 52 -4.33 -7.34 11.57
CA ARG A 52 -5.54 -6.58 11.92
C ARG A 52 -6.66 -6.69 10.89
N THR A 53 -6.33 -6.71 9.59
CA THR A 53 -7.34 -6.67 8.51
C THR A 53 -7.01 -7.71 7.44
N LYS A 54 -7.95 -8.60 7.17
CA LYS A 54 -7.82 -9.65 6.15
C LYS A 54 -8.09 -9.07 4.76
N THR A 55 -7.32 -9.55 3.77
CA THR A 55 -7.45 -9.09 2.38
C THR A 55 -8.55 -9.90 1.68
N GLN A 56 -9.56 -9.20 1.17
CA GLN A 56 -10.56 -9.77 0.25
C GLN A 56 -9.94 -9.82 -1.16
N ALA A 57 -9.55 -11.01 -1.65
CA ALA A 57 -8.87 -11.19 -2.95
C ALA A 57 -9.05 -12.60 -3.55
#